data_AF-A0A6A7LCY1-F1
#
_entry.id   AF-A0A6A7LCY1-F1
#
_cell.length_a   1.000
_cell.length_b   1.000
_cell.length_c   1.000
_cell.angle_alpha   90.00
_cell.angle_beta   90.00
_cell.angle_gamma   90.00
#
_symmetry.space_group_name_H-M   'P 1'
#
loop_
_entity.id
_entity.type
_entity.pdbx_description
1 polymer ?
#
loop_
_entity_poly.entity_id
_entity_poly.type
_entity_poly.pdbx_seq_one_letter_code
_entity_poly.pdbx_strand_id
1 'polypeptide(L)'
;MTYSNDTDIITNDSEAQAIKNSFDSDYYTSHRIPVILQSREIGKVFAEIKGNLVVIAGENKKEHEYIIPRSVVSHCDEKQAFIDITANSLKEFEI
;
A
#
# COMPACT_ATOMS: atom_id res chain seq x y z
N MET A 1 -1.30 31.15 42.21
CA MET A 1 -1.84 29.78 42.23
C MET A 1 -3.35 29.88 42.14
N THR A 2 -3.89 29.92 40.92
CA THR A 2 -5.30 29.62 40.58
C THR A 2 -5.43 29.60 39.06
N TYR A 3 -5.99 28.51 38.54
CA TYR A 3 -6.34 28.29 37.14
C TYR A 3 -7.76 28.81 36.87
N SER A 4 -8.04 29.29 35.66
CA SER A 4 -9.34 29.11 34.99
C SER A 4 -9.28 29.42 33.49
N ASN A 5 -9.99 28.60 32.74
CA ASN A 5 -10.09 28.46 31.28
C ASN A 5 -10.78 29.66 30.60
N ASP A 6 -10.52 29.87 29.32
CA ASP A 6 -11.56 29.68 28.29
C ASP A 6 -10.96 29.69 26.88
N THR A 7 -11.52 28.80 26.05
CA THR A 7 -11.22 28.46 24.66
C THR A 7 -11.46 29.59 23.68
N ASP A 8 -10.60 29.70 22.66
CA ASP A 8 -11.05 30.01 21.31
C ASP A 8 -10.30 29.12 20.30
N ILE A 9 -11.09 28.28 19.63
CA ILE A 9 -10.70 27.37 18.56
C ILE A 9 -10.37 28.24 17.35
N ILE A 10 -9.08 28.38 17.02
CA ILE A 10 -8.68 28.89 15.72
C ILE A 10 -8.67 27.70 14.76
N THR A 11 -9.78 27.57 14.02
CA THR A 11 -9.90 26.70 12.84
C THR A 11 -8.91 27.17 11.79
N ASN A 12 -7.73 26.55 11.76
CA ASN A 12 -6.86 26.60 10.60
C ASN A 12 -7.07 25.31 9.83
N ASP A 13 -8.11 25.30 8.99
CA ASP A 13 -8.33 24.30 7.95
C ASP A 13 -7.21 24.40 6.90
N SER A 14 -6.05 23.87 7.25
CA SER A 14 -4.95 23.54 6.34
C SER A 14 -4.06 22.50 7.03
N GLU A 15 -4.67 21.39 7.46
CA GLU A 15 -3.92 20.20 7.82
C GLU A 15 -3.54 19.42 6.56
N ALA A 16 -2.51 19.93 5.88
CA ALA A 16 -1.54 19.04 5.27
C ALA A 16 -0.74 18.38 6.41
N GLN A 17 -1.30 17.33 7.03
CA GLN A 17 -0.68 16.54 8.11
C GLN A 17 -1.56 15.30 8.32
N ALA A 18 -1.13 14.06 8.15
CA ALA A 18 0.17 13.49 7.93
C ALA A 18 -0.01 12.27 7.03
N ILE A 19 0.86 12.11 6.03
CA ILE A 19 1.03 10.79 5.43
C ILE A 19 1.57 9.91 6.56
N LYS A 20 0.70 9.12 7.19
CA LYS A 20 1.08 8.04 8.09
C LYS A 20 1.82 6.99 7.25
N ASN A 21 3.09 7.27 6.93
CA ASN A 21 4.02 6.41 6.21
C ASN A 21 4.53 5.25 7.08
N SER A 22 3.65 4.67 7.89
CA SER A 22 3.88 3.40 8.55
C SER A 22 2.73 2.52 8.11
N PHE A 23 2.86 1.95 6.92
CA PHE A 23 1.97 0.90 6.45
C PHE A 23 2.11 -0.26 7.44
N ASP A 24 1.03 -0.49 8.18
CA ASP A 24 0.98 -1.56 9.15
C ASP A 24 0.98 -2.88 8.37
N SER A 25 1.97 -3.75 8.60
CA SER A 25 2.02 -5.07 7.95
C SER A 25 0.72 -5.87 8.22
N ASP A 26 0.06 -5.57 9.33
CA ASP A 26 -1.21 -6.17 9.72
C ASP A 26 -2.38 -5.70 8.83
N TYR A 27 -2.26 -4.52 8.21
CA TYR A 27 -3.27 -3.97 7.29
C TYR A 27 -3.36 -4.79 6.00
N TYR A 28 -2.21 -5.07 5.37
CA TYR A 28 -2.18 -5.80 4.10
C TYR A 28 -2.54 -7.27 4.23
N THR A 29 -2.08 -7.91 5.30
CA THR A 29 -2.43 -9.31 5.61
C THR A 29 -3.93 -9.48 5.83
N SER A 30 -4.60 -8.49 6.43
CA SER A 30 -6.04 -8.53 6.70
C SER A 30 -6.92 -8.16 5.49
N HIS A 31 -6.48 -7.25 4.62
CA HIS A 31 -7.34 -6.69 3.56
C HIS A 31 -7.03 -7.19 2.15
N ARG A 32 -5.88 -7.87 1.93
CA ARG A 32 -5.45 -8.42 0.64
C ARG A 32 -5.80 -7.52 -0.55
N ILE A 33 -5.25 -6.30 -0.55
CA ILE A 33 -5.59 -5.32 -1.58
C ILE A 33 -5.09 -5.78 -2.97
N PRO A 34 -5.85 -5.56 -4.05
CA PRO A 34 -5.42 -5.88 -5.41
C PRO A 34 -4.23 -5.01 -5.85
N VAL A 35 -3.34 -5.64 -6.62
CA VAL A 35 -2.23 -4.98 -7.31
C VAL A 35 -2.56 -4.87 -8.79
N ILE A 36 -2.56 -3.64 -9.29
CA ILE A 36 -2.97 -3.27 -10.63
C ILE A 36 -1.75 -2.92 -11.48
N LEU A 37 -1.60 -3.64 -12.58
CA LEU A 37 -0.61 -3.38 -13.62
C LEU A 37 -1.36 -3.11 -14.93
N GLN A 38 -1.14 -1.94 -15.54
CA GLN A 38 -1.77 -1.57 -16.82
C GLN A 38 -3.29 -1.84 -16.85
N SER A 39 -3.99 -1.42 -15.80
CA SER A 39 -5.44 -1.61 -15.60
C SER A 39 -5.91 -3.07 -15.44
N ARG A 40 -5.00 -4.00 -15.13
CA ARG A 40 -5.33 -5.40 -14.83
C ARG A 40 -4.86 -5.77 -13.42
N GLU A 41 -5.71 -6.46 -12.68
CA GLU A 41 -5.29 -7.10 -11.43
C GLU A 41 -4.32 -8.25 -11.75
N ILE A 42 -3.14 -8.22 -11.14
CA ILE A 42 -2.13 -9.27 -11.27
C ILE A 42 -2.09 -10.19 -10.06
N GLY A 43 -2.67 -9.76 -8.93
CA GLY A 43 -2.67 -10.49 -7.68
C GLY A 43 -3.05 -9.57 -6.52
N LYS A 44 -2.91 -10.08 -5.30
CA LYS A 44 -3.22 -9.32 -4.08
C LYS A 44 -1.99 -9.22 -3.20
N VAL A 45 -1.81 -8.07 -2.54
CA VAL A 45 -0.75 -7.89 -1.54
C VAL A 45 -1.00 -8.85 -0.40
N PHE A 46 -0.01 -9.68 -0.10
CA PHE A 46 -0.02 -10.62 1.00
C PHE A 46 0.70 -10.06 2.22
N ALA A 47 1.85 -9.43 2.01
CA ALA A 47 2.69 -8.86 3.07
C ALA A 47 3.57 -7.73 2.53
N GLU A 48 4.17 -6.96 3.45
CA GLU A 48 5.27 -6.05 3.13
C GLU A 48 6.55 -6.52 3.87
N ILE A 49 7.63 -6.75 3.13
CA ILE A 49 8.89 -7.23 3.67
C ILE A 49 10.02 -6.32 3.20
N LYS A 50 10.69 -5.67 4.17
CA LYS A 50 11.83 -4.76 3.92
C LYS A 50 11.51 -3.68 2.87
N GLY A 51 10.30 -3.13 2.92
CA GLY A 51 9.85 -2.11 1.96
C GLY A 51 9.52 -2.66 0.57
N ASN A 52 9.27 -3.96 0.43
CA ASN A 52 8.79 -4.57 -0.81
C ASN A 52 7.43 -5.21 -0.57
N LEU A 53 6.53 -5.10 -1.53
CA LEU A 53 5.23 -5.76 -1.49
C LEU A 53 5.38 -7.21 -1.97
N VAL A 54 4.94 -8.16 -1.15
CA VAL A 54 4.77 -9.56 -1.55
C VAL A 54 3.38 -9.69 -2.13
N VAL A 55 3.29 -10.13 -3.38
CA VAL A 55 2.05 -10.24 -4.14
C VAL A 55 1.83 -11.70 -4.50
N ILE A 56 0.66 -12.23 -4.19
CA ILE A 56 0.27 -13.58 -4.58
C ILE A 56 -0.80 -13.48 -5.67
N ALA A 57 -0.54 -14.13 -6.79
CA ALA A 57 -1.44 -14.21 -7.93
C ALA A 57 -2.05 -15.60 -8.06
N GLY A 58 -3.38 -15.65 -8.15
CA GLY A 58 -4.15 -16.87 -8.32
C GLY A 58 -4.97 -17.23 -7.07
N GLU A 59 -6.21 -17.66 -7.29
CA GLU A 59 -7.08 -18.20 -6.23
C GLU A 59 -7.07 -19.73 -6.20
N ASN A 60 -6.44 -20.42 -7.16
CA ASN A 60 -6.44 -21.89 -7.27
C ASN A 60 -5.19 -22.47 -7.98
N LYS A 61 -4.30 -23.09 -7.18
CA LYS A 61 -3.30 -24.13 -7.53
C LYS A 61 -2.12 -23.78 -8.45
N LYS A 62 -2.01 -22.58 -8.99
CA LYS A 62 -0.76 -22.02 -9.53
C LYS A 62 -0.59 -20.63 -8.97
N GLU A 63 -0.11 -20.59 -7.74
CA GLU A 63 0.23 -19.34 -7.07
C GLU A 63 1.53 -18.85 -7.68
N HIS A 64 1.48 -17.71 -8.37
CA HIS A 64 2.69 -16.98 -8.73
C HIS A 64 2.93 -15.97 -7.62
N GLU A 65 4.14 -15.97 -7.07
CA GLU A 65 4.55 -15.04 -6.03
C GLU A 65 5.47 -13.99 -6.64
N TYR A 66 5.24 -12.72 -6.29
CA TYR A 66 6.07 -11.61 -6.74
C TYR A 66 6.58 -10.80 -5.56
N ILE A 67 7.85 -10.39 -5.62
CA ILE A 67 8.44 -9.38 -4.73
C ILE A 67 8.54 -8.07 -5.51
N ILE A 68 7.61 -7.16 -5.27
CA ILE A 68 7.53 -5.86 -5.95
C ILE A 68 8.20 -4.78 -5.10
N PRO A 69 9.30 -4.17 -5.58
CA PRO A 69 9.95 -3.07 -4.88
C PRO A 69 9.04 -1.84 -4.77
N ARG A 70 9.08 -1.14 -3.63
CA ARG A 70 8.32 0.11 -3.48
C ARG A 70 8.69 1.16 -4.53
N SER A 71 9.91 1.12 -5.06
CA SER A 71 10.38 2.04 -6.10
C SER A 71 9.59 1.97 -7.41
N VAL A 72 8.87 0.87 -7.67
CA VAL A 72 8.03 0.70 -8.86
C VAL A 72 6.53 0.84 -8.57
N VAL A 73 6.17 1.09 -7.30
CA VAL A 73 4.79 1.34 -6.87
C VAL A 73 4.49 2.82 -7.05
N SER A 74 3.60 3.16 -7.99
CA SER A 74 3.25 4.54 -8.30
C SER A 74 2.19 5.12 -7.37
N HIS A 75 1.26 4.28 -6.90
CA HIS A 75 0.21 4.64 -5.95
C HIS A 75 -0.16 3.44 -5.09
N CYS A 76 -0.46 3.63 -3.81
CA CYS A 76 -0.93 2.57 -2.94
C CYS A 76 -1.81 3.13 -1.84
N ASP A 77 -3.04 2.64 -1.76
CA ASP A 77 -4.02 3.00 -0.75
C ASP A 77 -4.71 1.77 -0.18
N GLU A 78 -5.74 2.02 0.62
CA GLU A 78 -6.56 1.00 1.29
C GLU A 78 -7.34 0.08 0.33
N LYS A 79 -7.46 0.45 -0.94
CA LYS A 79 -8.27 -0.27 -1.94
C LYS A 79 -7.40 -0.99 -2.95
N GLN A 80 -6.27 -0.42 -3.35
CA GLN A 80 -5.43 -0.97 -4.41
C GLN A 80 -4.02 -0.38 -4.44
N ALA A 81 -3.10 -1.17 -4.97
CA ALA A 81 -1.74 -0.75 -5.32
C ALA A 81 -1.60 -0.69 -6.84
N PHE A 82 -0.96 0.35 -7.36
CA PHE A 82 -0.60 0.47 -8.77
C PHE A 82 0.91 0.36 -8.92
N ILE A 83 1.32 -0.41 -9.92
CA ILE A 83 2.73 -0.55 -10.28
C ILE A 83 2.96 -0.01 -11.70
N ASP A 84 4.06 0.71 -11.88
CA ASP A 84 4.42 1.34 -13.14
C ASP A 84 5.62 0.63 -13.78
N ILE A 85 5.36 -0.57 -14.27
CA ILE A 85 6.31 -1.39 -15.03
C ILE A 85 5.64 -1.91 -16.31
N THR A 86 6.44 -2.49 -17.20
CA THR A 86 5.86 -3.21 -18.35
C THR A 86 5.39 -4.60 -17.93
N ALA A 87 4.37 -5.14 -18.61
CA ALA A 87 3.93 -6.53 -18.40
C ALA A 87 5.07 -7.54 -18.58
N ASN A 88 6.03 -7.28 -19.47
CA ASN A 88 7.19 -8.14 -19.69
C ASN A 88 8.18 -8.10 -18.52
N SER A 89 8.28 -6.97 -17.83
CA SER A 89 9.16 -6.80 -16.66
C SER A 89 8.59 -7.46 -15.41
N LEU A 90 7.30 -7.81 -15.37
CA LEU A 90 6.68 -8.45 -14.21
C LEU A 90 7.38 -9.76 -13.82
N LYS A 91 7.84 -10.54 -14.81
CA LYS A 91 8.55 -11.81 -14.57
C LYS A 91 9.87 -11.64 -13.81
N GLU A 92 10.47 -10.44 -13.83
CA GLU A 92 11.74 -10.17 -13.14
C GLU A 92 11.56 -10.11 -11.62
N PHE A 93 10.31 -9.98 -11.18
CA PHE A 93 9.92 -9.92 -9.78
C PHE A 93 9.32 -11.23 -9.26
N GLU A 94 9.15 -12.23 -10.11
CA GLU A 94 8.60 -13.54 -9.74
C GLU A 94 9.64 -14.37 -8.97
N ILE A 95 9.21 -15.11 -7.95
CA ILE A 95 10.07 -15.94 -7.09
C ILE A 95 9.70 -17.43 -7.09
#